data_AF-A0AAJ4IFG5-F1
#
_entry.id   AF-A0AAJ4IFG5-F1
#
_cell.length_a   1.000
_cell.length_b   1.000
_cell.length_c   1.000
_cell.angle_alpha   90.00
_cell.angle_beta   90.00
_cell.angle_gamma   90.00
#
_symmetry.space_group_name_H-M   'P 1'
#
loop_
_entity.id
_entity.type
_entity.pdbx_description
1 polymer ?
#
loop_
_entity_poly.entity_id
_entity_poly.type
_entity_poly.pdbx_seq_one_letter_code
_entity_poly.pdbx_strand_id
1 'polypeptide(L)' 'MNRKKKINQIYNARMKKQNAKMHKSNKPRYISKADRAKMEAEQALEAQALENLPQAESVETQTDAQSDSQ' A
#
# COMPACT_ATOMS: atom_id res chain seq x y z
N MET A 1 -30.28 16.30 -26.63
CA MET A 1 -29.88 15.52 -25.42
C MET A 1 -30.66 16.06 -24.24
N ASN A 2 -31.63 15.31 -23.71
CA ASN A 2 -32.45 15.81 -22.60
C ASN A 2 -31.60 16.01 -21.34
N ARG A 3 -32.00 16.97 -20.49
CA ARG A 3 -31.28 17.35 -19.26
C ARG A 3 -30.88 16.14 -18.41
N LYS A 4 -31.79 15.18 -18.23
CA LYS A 4 -31.57 13.91 -17.51
C LYS A 4 -30.40 13.11 -18.09
N LYS A 5 -30.34 12.95 -19.42
CA LYS A 5 -29.25 12.24 -20.11
C LYS A 5 -27.91 12.96 -19.89
N LYS A 6 -27.91 14.30 -19.89
CA LYS A 6 -26.70 15.12 -19.73
C LYS A 6 -26.08 14.98 -18.35
N ILE A 7 -26.91 15.03 -17.31
CA ILE A 7 -26.48 14.83 -15.92
C ILE A 7 -25.86 13.43 -15.76
N ASN A 8 -26.55 12.39 -16.26
CA ASN A 8 -26.06 11.01 -16.17
C ASN A 8 -24.74 10.81 -16.92
N GLN A 9 -24.58 11.41 -18.10
CA GLN A 9 -23.33 11.31 -18.85
C GLN A 9 -22.17 11.97 -18.09
N ILE A 10 -22.38 13.16 -17.51
CA ILE A 10 -21.36 13.87 -16.72
C ILE A 10 -20.99 13.06 -15.47
N TYR A 11 -21.99 12.54 -14.75
CA TYR A 11 -21.78 11.71 -13.57
C TYR A 11 -20.96 10.45 -13.90
N ASN A 12 -21.36 9.70 -14.92
CA ASN A 12 -20.66 8.49 -15.35
C ASN A 12 -19.23 8.77 -15.82
N ALA A 13 -18.99 9.90 -16.50
CA ALA A 13 -17.65 10.30 -16.92
C ALA A 13 -16.75 10.61 -15.71
N ARG A 14 -17.27 11.28 -14.68
CA ARG A 14 -16.54 11.56 -13.43
C ARG A 14 -16.21 10.28 -12.66
N MET A 15 -17.20 9.40 -12.50
CA MET A 15 -17.01 8.09 -11.86
C MET A 15 -15.95 7.25 -12.56
N LYS A 16 -16.00 7.16 -13.90
CA LYS A 16 -14.97 6.45 -14.69
C LYS A 16 -13.58 7.05 -14.51
N LYS A 17 -13.46 8.38 -14.47
CA LYS A 17 -12.18 9.07 -14.25
C LYS A 17 -11.61 8.80 -12.85
N GLN A 18 -12.46 8.73 -11.83
CA GLN A 18 -12.06 8.39 -10.47
C GLN A 18 -11.62 6.91 -10.37
N ASN A 19 -12.41 6.00 -10.91
CA ASN A 19 -12.09 4.56 -10.90
C ASN A 19 -10.80 4.26 -11.67
N ALA A 20 -10.59 4.89 -12.83
CA ALA A 20 -9.35 4.76 -13.60
C ALA A 20 -8.09 5.16 -12.82
N LYS A 21 -8.19 6.11 -11.88
CA LYS A 21 -7.08 6.48 -11.00
C LYS A 21 -6.82 5.47 -9.88
N MET A 22 -7.87 4.80 -9.42
CA MET A 22 -7.80 3.80 -8.35
C MET A 22 -7.35 2.42 -8.84
N HIS A 23 -7.42 2.16 -10.15
CA HIS A 23 -6.97 0.91 -10.74
C HIS A 23 -5.43 0.86 -10.84
N LYS A 24 -4.78 0.35 -9.80
CA LYS A 24 -3.42 -0.18 -9.92
C LYS A 24 -3.46 -1.52 -10.66
N SER A 25 -2.59 -1.69 -11.64
CA SER A 25 -2.38 -3.00 -12.26
C SER A 25 -1.72 -3.93 -11.24
N ASN A 26 -2.30 -5.11 -11.01
CA ASN A 26 -1.69 -6.15 -10.15
C ASN A 26 -0.43 -6.78 -10.76
N LYS A 27 -0.06 -6.42 -12.00
CA LYS A 27 1.13 -6.92 -12.67
C LYS A 27 2.30 -5.99 -12.34
N PRO A 28 3.48 -6.52 -11.96
CA PRO A 28 4.66 -5.70 -11.82
C PRO A 28 4.97 -5.05 -13.17
N ARG A 29 5.37 -3.78 -13.13
CA ARG A 29 5.80 -3.07 -14.34
C ARG A 29 6.95 -3.84 -14.98
N TYR A 30 6.88 -4.08 -16.30
CA TYR A 30 8.01 -4.66 -17.01
C TYR A 30 9.18 -3.67 -16.98
N ILE A 31 10.32 -4.16 -16.54
CA ILE A 31 11.60 -3.44 -16.45
C ILE A 31 12.65 -4.27 -17.18
N SER A 32 13.70 -3.63 -17.66
CA SER A 32 14.77 -4.33 -18.39
C SER A 32 15.47 -5.36 -17.49
N LYS A 33 16.18 -6.33 -18.09
CA LYS A 33 16.94 -7.33 -17.32
C LYS A 33 17.97 -6.68 -16.38
N ALA A 34 18.60 -5.59 -16.81
CA ALA A 34 19.56 -4.85 -16.00
C ALA A 34 18.91 -4.18 -14.79
N ASP A 35 17.73 -3.57 -14.98
CA ASP A 35 17.01 -2.90 -13.89
C ASP A 35 16.42 -3.90 -12.90
N ARG A 36 16.00 -5.09 -13.37
CA ARG A 36 15.54 -6.16 -12.49
C ARG A 36 16.67 -6.68 -11.59
N ALA A 37 17.86 -6.91 -12.14
CA ALA A 37 19.00 -7.36 -11.35
C ALA A 37 19.42 -6.34 -10.27
N LYS A 38 19.34 -5.04 -10.57
CA LYS A 38 19.59 -3.97 -9.60
C LYS A 38 18.58 -3.98 -8.45
N MET A 39 17.29 -4.06 -8.76
CA MET A 39 16.25 -4.10 -7.73
C MET A 39 16.28 -5.39 -6.90
N GLU A 40 16.61 -6.54 -7.49
CA GLU A 40 16.79 -7.79 -6.75
C GLU A 40 18.00 -7.74 -5.80
N ALA A 41 19.11 -7.12 -6.21
CA ALA A 41 20.27 -6.91 -5.34
C ALA A 41 19.97 -5.95 -4.18
N GLU A 42 19.26 -4.84 -4.44
CA GLU A 42 18.82 -3.90 -3.40
C GLU A 42 17.84 -4.55 -2.42
N GLN A 43 16.87 -5.31 -2.92
CA GLN A 43 15.92 -6.06 -2.08
C GLN A 43 16.63 -7.15 -1.25
N ALA A 44 17.64 -7.82 -1.79
CA ALA A 44 18.41 -8.82 -1.05
C ALA A 44 19.23 -8.19 0.09
N LEU A 45 19.81 -7.00 -0.14
CA LEU A 45 20.50 -6.23 0.89
C LEU A 45 19.54 -5.72 1.97
N GLU A 46 18.37 -5.23 1.58
CA GLU A 46 17.35 -4.75 2.52
C GLU A 46 16.78 -5.92 3.36
N ALA A 47 16.56 -7.09 2.74
CA ALA A 47 16.15 -8.30 3.45
C ALA A 47 17.21 -8.79 4.44
N GLN A 48 18.50 -8.76 4.07
CA GLN A 48 19.61 -9.10 4.97
C GLN A 48 19.79 -8.08 6.11
N ALA A 49 19.46 -6.82 5.88
CA ALA A 49 19.49 -5.79 6.93
C ALA A 49 18.34 -5.97 7.95
N LEU A 50 17.16 -6.39 7.49
CA LEU A 50 16.01 -6.72 8.35
C LEU A 50 16.22 -7.99 9.19
N GLU A 51 16.98 -8.96 8.68
CA GLU A 51 17.30 -10.20 9.40
C GLU A 51 18.37 -10.00 10.50
N ASN A 52 19.15 -8.91 10.42
CA ASN A 52 20.20 -8.59 11.39
C ASN A 52 19.75 -7.66 12.55
N LEU A 53 18.44 -7.48 12.77
CA LEU A 53 17.98 -6.85 14.01
C LEU A 53 18.17 -7.83 15.20
N PRO A 54 18.94 -7.47 16.23
CA PRO A 54 19.04 -8.31 17.42
C PRO A 54 17.68 -8.38 18.11
N GLN A 55 17.18 -9.61 18.31
CA GLN A 55 16.11 -9.91 19.26
C GLN A 55 16.61 -9.55 20.67
N ALA A 56 16.35 -8.31 21.12
CA ALA A 56 16.50 -7.94 22.52
C ALA A 56 15.14 -8.14 23.22
N GLU A 57 15.03 -9.30 23.85
CA GLU A 57 14.32 -9.63 25.09
C GLU A 57 12.87 -9.15 25.29
N SER A 58 12.00 -10.15 25.35
CA SER A 58 10.85 -10.22 26.24
C SER A 58 11.19 -9.78 27.67
N VAL A 59 10.56 -8.70 28.14
CA VAL A 59 10.30 -8.53 29.58
C VAL A 59 8.80 -8.26 29.73
N GLU A 60 8.07 -9.34 30.03
CA GLU A 60 6.76 -9.24 30.66
C GLU A 60 6.92 -8.62 32.05
N THR A 61 6.25 -7.51 32.33
CA THR A 61 5.76 -7.23 33.68
C THR A 61 4.28 -6.89 33.59
N GLN A 62 3.49 -7.81 34.14
CA GLN A 62 2.06 -7.71 34.43
C GLN A 62 1.76 -6.53 35.38
N THR A 63 0.47 -6.16 35.44
CA THR A 63 -0.21 -5.29 36.42
C THR A 63 0.05 -3.78 36.20
N ASP A 64 -0.95 -2.92 36.02
CA ASP A 64 -2.12 -2.76 36.88
C ASP A 64 -3.44 -2.52 36.12
N ALA A 65 -4.49 -3.09 36.70
CA ALA A 65 -5.86 -2.67 36.47
C ALA A 65 -6.14 -1.35 37.23
N GLN A 66 -7.19 -0.65 36.77
CA GLN A 66 -7.97 0.38 37.47
C GLN A 66 -7.68 1.87 37.15
N SER A 67 -8.80 2.61 37.05
CA SER A 67 -9.01 4.07 36.91
C SER A 67 -8.59 4.66 35.57
N ASP A 68 -9.44 5.25 34.74
CA ASP A 68 -10.43 6.31 34.99
C ASP A 68 -11.49 6.22 33.85
N SER A 69 -12.81 6.20 34.04
CA SER A 69 -13.69 7.18 34.69
C SER A 69 -13.51 8.60 34.12
N GLN A 70 -14.23 8.91 33.04
CA GLN A 70 -15.07 10.10 32.79
C GLN A 70 -15.77 9.97 31.44
#